data_AF-A0A962B8B4-F1
#
_entry.id   AF-A0A962B8B4-F1
#
_cell.length_a   1.000
_cell.length_b   1.000
_cell.length_c   1.000
_cell.angle_alpha   90.00
_cell.angle_beta   90.00
_cell.angle_gamma   90.00
#
_symmetry.space_group_name_H-M   'P 1'
#
loop_
_entity.id
_entity.type
_entity.pdbx_description
1 polymer ?
#
loop_
_entity_poly.entity_id
_entity_poly.type
_entity_poly.pdbx_seq_one_letter_code
_entity_poly.pdbx_strand_id
1 'polypeptide(L)'
;DSIWYGSPQDQIQAFRTFQISKEFQERYGYPEITPATRAKIFGLNALRIYPVPEDVLNRHLQRDAVAQARQNYRERAEPHFLTYGPKDRREFLNLLRWG
;
A
#
# COMPACT_ATOMS: atom_id res chain seq x y z
N ASP A 1 5.53 -1.32 11.61
CA ASP A 1 6.08 -0.02 12.02
C ASP A 1 5.27 1.11 11.39
N SER A 2 4.07 1.32 11.91
CA SER A 2 3.16 2.44 11.57
C SER A 2 2.81 3.25 12.82
N ILE A 3 3.39 2.83 13.95
CA ILE A 3 3.24 3.43 15.26
C ILE A 3 4.11 4.69 15.33
N TRP A 4 5.30 4.66 14.71
CA TRP A 4 6.30 5.73 14.82
C TRP A 4 6.32 6.68 13.61
N TYR A 5 5.97 6.20 12.42
CA TYR A 5 6.09 6.97 11.17
C TYR A 5 4.74 7.29 10.50
N GLY A 6 3.64 6.95 11.17
CA GLY A 6 2.29 7.12 10.65
C GLY A 6 1.83 6.00 9.73
N SER A 7 0.72 6.25 9.04
CA SER A 7 0.11 5.26 8.14
C SER A 7 1.05 4.91 6.98
N PRO A 8 1.18 3.63 6.58
CA PRO A 8 1.97 3.23 5.42
C PRO A 8 1.29 3.61 4.08
N GLN A 9 0.24 4.44 4.12
CA GLN A 9 -0.57 4.77 2.96
C GLN A 9 0.26 5.38 1.83
N ASP A 10 1.22 6.25 2.15
CA ASP A 10 2.08 6.90 1.14
C ASP A 10 2.97 5.87 0.43
N GLN A 11 3.50 4.88 1.17
CA GLN A 11 4.29 3.78 0.60
C GLN A 11 3.44 2.89 -0.30
N ILE A 12 2.20 2.58 0.11
CA ILE A 12 1.25 1.82 -0.70
C ILE A 12 0.94 2.56 -1.99
N GLN A 13 0.70 3.87 -1.92
CA GLN A 13 0.40 4.68 -3.11
C GLN A 13 1.60 4.78 -4.05
N ALA A 14 2.79 5.04 -3.52
CA ALA A 14 4.03 5.03 -4.30
C ALA A 14 4.24 3.68 -4.99
N PHE A 15 4.02 2.56 -4.27
CA PHE A 15 4.17 1.24 -4.85
C PHE A 15 3.09 0.91 -5.88
N ARG A 16 1.91 1.53 -5.88
CA ARG A 16 0.89 1.30 -6.93
C ARG A 16 1.34 1.79 -8.31
N THR A 17 2.12 2.86 -8.36
CA THR A 17 2.59 3.48 -9.62
C THR A 17 4.03 3.08 -9.96
N PHE A 18 4.81 2.63 -8.95
CA PHE A 18 6.19 2.22 -9.14
C PHE A 18 6.34 1.10 -10.19
N GLN A 19 7.37 1.24 -11.02
CA GLN A 19 7.85 0.25 -11.97
C GLN A 19 9.39 0.32 -12.05
N ILE A 20 10.03 -0.84 -12.17
CA ILE A 20 11.47 -0.93 -12.38
C ILE A 20 11.77 -0.42 -13.79
N SER A 21 12.72 0.51 -13.94
CA SER A 21 13.05 1.09 -15.24
C SER A 21 13.53 0.01 -16.23
N LYS A 22 13.31 0.21 -17.53
CA LYS A 22 13.78 -0.73 -18.56
C LYS A 22 15.29 -0.93 -18.52
N GLU A 23 16.04 0.15 -18.29
CA GLU A 23 17.50 0.08 -18.07
C GLU A 23 17.89 -0.88 -16.94
N PHE A 24 17.17 -0.85 -15.81
CA PHE A 24 17.47 -1.73 -14.69
C PHE A 24 16.95 -3.17 -14.88
N GLN A 25 15.87 -3.35 -15.64
CA GLN A 25 15.44 -4.68 -16.09
C GLN A 25 16.54 -5.33 -16.95
N GLU A 26 17.11 -4.58 -17.90
CA GLU A 26 18.16 -5.06 -18.81
C GLU A 26 19.50 -5.28 -18.10
N ARG A 27 19.96 -4.31 -17.31
CA ARG A 27 21.28 -4.38 -16.65
C ARG A 27 21.34 -5.43 -15.55
N TYR A 28 20.25 -5.61 -14.80
CA TYR A 28 20.25 -6.44 -13.58
C TYR A 28 19.31 -7.65 -13.66
N GLY A 29 18.60 -7.84 -14.79
CA GLY A 29 17.68 -8.97 -14.96
C GLY A 29 16.42 -8.89 -14.10
N TYR A 30 16.06 -7.71 -13.60
CA TYR A 30 14.85 -7.57 -12.80
C TYR A 30 13.60 -7.79 -13.66
N PRO A 31 12.62 -8.58 -13.19
CA PRO A 31 11.38 -8.76 -13.90
C PRO A 31 10.52 -7.49 -13.84
N GLU A 32 9.73 -7.26 -14.88
CA GLU A 32 8.71 -6.22 -14.87
C GLU A 32 7.67 -6.49 -13.77
N ILE A 33 7.26 -5.45 -13.03
CA ILE A 33 6.20 -5.56 -12.03
C ILE A 33 4.85 -5.62 -12.73
N THR A 34 4.38 -6.84 -12.98
CA THR A 34 3.06 -7.10 -13.58
C THR A 34 1.92 -6.86 -12.59
N PRO A 35 0.66 -6.69 -13.07
CA PRO A 35 -0.52 -6.63 -12.20
C PRO A 35 -0.65 -7.85 -11.28
N ALA A 36 -0.31 -9.05 -11.79
CA ALA A 36 -0.36 -10.29 -11.01
C ALA A 36 0.70 -10.31 -9.89
N THR A 37 1.92 -9.87 -10.18
CA THR A 37 2.99 -9.72 -9.17
C THR A 37 2.57 -8.70 -8.10
N ARG A 38 1.97 -7.58 -8.52
CA ARG A 38 1.48 -6.54 -7.61
C ARG A 38 0.37 -7.05 -6.70
N ALA A 39 -0.58 -7.82 -7.23
CA ALA A 39 -1.64 -8.46 -6.45
C ALA A 39 -1.09 -9.46 -5.43
N LYS A 40 -0.05 -10.24 -5.80
CA LYS A 40 0.66 -11.12 -4.87
C LYS A 40 1.30 -10.34 -3.72
N ILE A 41 1.97 -9.23 -4.00
CA ILE A 41 2.63 -8.39 -2.99
C ILE A 41 1.60 -7.77 -2.04
N PHE A 42 0.46 -7.30 -2.55
CA PHE A 42 -0.59 -6.70 -1.71
C PHE A 42 -1.38 -7.70 -0.87
N GLY A 43 -1.20 -9.00 -1.05
CA GLY A 43 -1.75 -9.98 -0.10
C GLY A 43 -2.12 -11.34 -0.68
N LEU A 44 -2.19 -11.53 -2.00
CA LEU A 44 -2.52 -12.86 -2.55
C LEU A 44 -1.42 -13.91 -2.26
N ASN A 45 -0.21 -13.48 -1.88
CA ASN A 45 0.83 -14.39 -1.39
C ASN A 45 0.42 -15.15 -0.12
N ALA A 46 -0.43 -14.54 0.73
CA ALA A 46 -0.86 -15.12 2.00
C ALA A 46 -1.82 -16.30 1.81
N LEU A 47 -2.62 -16.29 0.74
CA LEU A 47 -3.57 -17.37 0.42
C LEU A 47 -2.88 -18.73 0.16
N ARG A 48 -1.59 -18.72 -0.18
CA ARG A 48 -0.80 -19.95 -0.28
C ARG A 48 -0.54 -20.60 1.08
N ILE A 49 -0.37 -19.79 2.12
CA ILE A 49 -0.04 -20.24 3.49
C ILE A 49 -1.33 -20.48 4.27
N TYR A 50 -2.31 -19.59 4.09
CA TYR A 50 -3.62 -19.62 4.72
C TYR A 50 -4.70 -19.71 3.63
N PRO A 51 -4.91 -20.91 3.06
CA PRO A 51 -5.90 -21.07 2.02
C PRO A 51 -7.30 -20.82 2.59
N VAL A 52 -8.02 -19.92 1.94
CA VAL A 52 -9.44 -19.68 2.22
C VAL A 52 -10.21 -20.16 0.99
N PRO A 53 -11.14 -21.12 1.14
CA PRO A 53 -11.95 -21.59 0.03
C PRO A 53 -12.70 -20.46 -0.66
N GLU A 54 -12.77 -20.52 -1.99
CA GLU A 54 -13.36 -19.45 -2.81
C GLU A 54 -14.87 -19.30 -2.56
N ASP A 55 -15.58 -20.40 -2.29
CA ASP A 55 -16.99 -20.40 -1.94
C ASP A 55 -17.28 -19.64 -0.62
N VAL A 56 -16.36 -19.77 0.36
CA VAL A 56 -16.42 -19.03 1.62
C VAL A 56 -16.18 -17.54 1.36
N LEU A 57 -15.15 -17.19 0.59
CA LEU A 57 -14.86 -15.79 0.24
C LEU A 57 -16.05 -15.14 -0.49
N ASN A 58 -16.59 -15.81 -1.51
CA ASN A 58 -17.71 -15.30 -2.31
C ASN A 58 -18.97 -15.09 -1.46
N ARG A 59 -19.25 -15.99 -0.51
CA ARG A 59 -20.40 -15.88 0.38
C ARG A 59 -20.29 -14.70 1.34
N HIS A 60 -19.10 -14.46 1.89
CA HIS A 60 -18.93 -13.54 3.01
C HIS A 60 -18.43 -12.14 2.59
N LEU A 61 -17.56 -12.02 1.59
CA LEU A 61 -16.92 -10.75 1.25
C LEU A 61 -17.86 -9.69 0.69
N GLN A 62 -18.87 -10.08 -0.10
CA GLN A 62 -19.71 -9.07 -0.80
C GLN A 62 -20.57 -8.21 0.15
N ARG A 63 -20.88 -8.72 1.34
CA ARG A 63 -21.75 -8.04 2.31
C ARG A 63 -21.06 -7.72 3.63
N ASP A 64 -19.77 -7.99 3.73
CA ASP A 64 -19.05 -7.73 4.98
C ASP A 64 -18.91 -6.22 5.25
N ALA A 65 -18.59 -5.91 6.50
CA ALA A 65 -18.45 -4.53 6.96
C ALA A 65 -17.34 -3.77 6.23
N VAL A 66 -16.29 -4.46 5.76
CA VAL A 66 -15.17 -3.85 5.04
C VAL A 66 -15.57 -3.48 3.62
N ALA A 67 -16.31 -4.34 2.92
CA ALA A 67 -16.85 -4.07 1.60
C ALA A 67 -17.83 -2.89 1.64
N GLN A 68 -18.71 -2.85 2.65
CA GLN A 68 -19.59 -1.71 2.88
C GLN A 68 -18.80 -0.43 3.18
N ALA A 69 -17.81 -0.49 4.08
CA ALA A 69 -16.97 0.67 4.39
C ALA A 69 -16.23 1.19 3.16
N ARG A 70 -15.71 0.31 2.30
CA ARG A 70 -15.06 0.68 1.03
C ARG A 70 -16.04 1.34 0.07
N GLN A 71 -17.28 0.86 -0.02
CA GLN A 71 -18.30 1.45 -0.86
C GLN A 71 -18.67 2.85 -0.37
N ASN A 72 -18.97 3.00 0.93
CA ASN A 72 -19.28 4.28 1.55
C ASN A 72 -18.13 5.29 1.38
N TYR A 73 -16.89 4.84 1.52
CA TYR A 73 -15.70 5.68 1.29
C TYR A 73 -15.57 6.14 -0.17
N ARG A 74 -15.96 5.33 -1.16
CA ARG A 74 -15.95 5.76 -2.57
C ARG A 74 -16.99 6.84 -2.85
N GLU A 75 -18.14 6.77 -2.18
CA GLU A 75 -19.22 7.75 -2.33
C GLU A 75 -18.87 9.10 -1.69
N ARG A 76 -18.04 9.10 -0.64
CA ARG A 76 -17.51 10.31 0.02
C ARG A 76 -16.04 10.13 0.38
N ALA A 77 -15.17 10.28 -0.62
CA ALA A 77 -13.75 10.08 -0.43
C ALA A 77 -13.11 11.28 0.29
N GLU A 78 -12.72 11.07 1.56
CA GLU A 78 -11.91 12.02 2.33
C GLU A 78 -10.56 11.36 2.66
N PRO A 79 -9.58 11.40 1.74
CA PRO A 79 -8.25 10.84 2.00
C PRO A 79 -7.48 11.73 2.98
N HIS A 80 -7.11 11.18 4.14
CA HIS A 80 -6.24 11.86 5.09
C HIS A 80 -4.78 11.40 4.91
N PHE A 81 -3.94 12.26 4.34
CA PHE A 81 -2.50 12.03 4.15
C PHE A 81 -1.69 12.50 5.37
N LEU A 82 -2.10 12.09 6.57
CA LEU A 82 -1.39 12.46 7.80
C LEU A 82 -0.04 11.74 7.86
N THR A 83 1.00 12.41 7.37
CA THR A 83 2.39 12.00 7.56
C THR A 83 2.96 12.76 8.77
N TYR A 84 3.66 12.05 9.65
CA TYR A 84 4.38 12.66 10.79
C TYR A 84 5.83 12.90 10.38
N GLY A 85 6.30 14.15 10.50
CA GLY A 85 7.65 14.55 10.11
C GLY A 85 7.70 15.98 9.61
N PRO A 86 8.91 16.51 9.36
CA PRO A 86 9.08 17.87 8.88
C PRO A 86 8.50 18.02 7.48
N LYS A 87 7.49 18.89 7.37
CA LYS A 87 6.73 19.18 6.14
C LYS A 87 7.40 20.25 5.29
N ASP A 88 8.30 21.03 5.89
CA ASP A 88 9.07 22.05 5.21
C ASP A 88 10.55 22.01 5.61
N ARG A 89 11.36 22.78 4.87
CA ARG A 89 12.81 22.89 5.10
C ARG A 89 13.15 23.37 6.51
N ARG A 90 12.32 24.24 7.09
CA ARG A 90 12.56 24.81 8.41
C ARG A 90 12.31 23.76 9.50
N GLU A 91 11.23 23.00 9.39
CA GLU A 91 10.94 21.87 10.26
C GLU A 91 12.03 20.81 10.17
N PHE A 92 12.56 20.55 8.98
CA PHE A 92 13.64 19.58 8.78
C PHE A 92 14.94 20.03 9.47
N LEU A 93 15.30 21.30 9.32
CA LEU A 93 16.47 21.88 10.00
C LEU A 93 16.29 21.92 11.53
N ASN A 94 15.06 22.09 12.02
CA ASN A 94 14.79 22.03 13.46
C ASN A 94 14.94 20.62 14.02
N LEU A 95 14.49 19.60 13.27
CA LEU A 95 14.66 18.19 13.67
C LEU A 95 16.15 17.83 13.81
N LEU A 96 16.99 18.28 12.86
CA LEU A 96 18.44 18.04 12.88
C LEU A 96 19.18 18.71 14.05
N ARG A 97 18.56 19.69 14.73
CA ARG A 97 19.17 20.34 15.91
C ARG A 97 19.00 19.53 17.20
N TRP A 98 18.14 18.50 17.19
CA TRP A 98 17.78 17.69 18.36
C TRP A 98 18.37 16.28 18.31
N GLY A 99 19.12 15.93 17.25
CA GLY A 99 19.91 14.70 17.13
C GLY A 99 21.40 15.01 17.10
#